data_AF-A0AAU2AL48-F1
#
_entry.id   AF-A0AAU2AL48-F1
#
_cell.length_a   1.000
_cell.length_b   1.000
_cell.length_c   1.000
_cell.angle_alpha   90.00
_cell.angle_beta   90.00
_cell.angle_gamma   90.00
#
_symmetry.space_group_name_H-M   'P 1'
#
loop_
_entity.id
_entity.type
_entity.pdbx_description
1 polymer ?
#
loop_
_entity_poly.entity_id
_entity_poly.type
_entity_poly.pdbx_seq_one_letter_code
_entity_poly.pdbx_strand_id
1 'polypeptide(L)'
;MSRFSNLGHRLYQGEVSFDFVGRRKLWYSISGVIVLVAAVGLALGLKLGIEFKGGSVYTVSKPGLSISQTQEAVDKIVHSHPLVQSVDNGKKFRIQVSSEENVSSSVFTDKLSKELGVPLQEIDTQVIGPSWGEQISSKALTGLIIFMVLVTVYLAIAFEWRMAAAALVALIHDLLITIGVYALVGFEVTPGTVIGFLTILGYSLYDTVVVFDTVKENTKGLTKQNKLTYSEAANAGLNQTLVRSLNTTVVALLPVAALLFIGGGILGAGTLNDISLALFIGLAAGAYSSICVATPLLAQLKEEQSDMKALAKRVAQRRAADAKAAAEGRDGTPEGEEFADGDLSAGMVGQRGRAGGARAKGRPSTKR
;
A
#
# COMPACT_ATOMS: atom_id res chain seq x y z
N MET A 1 -21.17 -15.87 -15.46
CA MET A 1 -20.13 -14.82 -15.33
C MET A 1 -20.01 -14.44 -13.86
N SER A 2 -18.80 -14.45 -13.29
CA SER A 2 -18.59 -14.40 -11.84
C SER A 2 -18.95 -13.03 -11.23
N ARG A 3 -19.48 -13.02 -10.00
CA ARG A 3 -19.88 -11.80 -9.26
C ARG A 3 -18.75 -10.77 -9.13
N PHE A 4 -17.48 -11.23 -9.13
CA PHE A 4 -16.30 -10.37 -9.10
C PHE A 4 -16.09 -9.57 -10.39
N SER A 5 -16.38 -10.14 -11.56
CA SER A 5 -16.30 -9.43 -12.85
C SER A 5 -17.36 -8.33 -12.94
N ASN A 6 -18.58 -8.59 -12.47
CA ASN A 6 -19.65 -7.58 -12.42
C ASN A 6 -19.34 -6.45 -11.44
N LEU A 7 -18.76 -6.72 -10.27
CA LEU A 7 -18.40 -5.67 -9.31
C LEU A 7 -17.28 -4.77 -9.86
N GLY A 8 -16.24 -5.34 -10.47
CA GLY A 8 -15.16 -4.58 -11.09
C GLY A 8 -15.64 -3.72 -12.26
N HIS A 9 -16.52 -4.25 -13.12
CA HIS A 9 -17.10 -3.50 -14.23
C HIS A 9 -18.00 -2.35 -13.75
N ARG A 10 -18.79 -2.58 -12.70
CA ARG A 10 -19.66 -1.56 -12.09
C ARG A 10 -18.88 -0.49 -11.32
N LEU A 11 -17.76 -0.85 -10.69
CA LEU A 11 -16.81 0.12 -10.14
C LEU A 11 -16.15 0.95 -11.24
N TYR A 12 -15.75 0.32 -12.35
CA TYR A 12 -15.15 0.99 -13.50
C TYR A 12 -16.14 1.94 -14.21
N GLN A 13 -17.43 1.60 -14.22
CA GLN A 13 -18.51 2.43 -14.77
C GLN A 13 -19.06 3.46 -13.76
N GLY A 14 -18.59 3.46 -12.51
CA GLY A 14 -19.05 4.38 -11.46
C GLY A 14 -20.44 4.07 -10.87
N GLU A 15 -20.98 2.87 -11.11
CA GLU A 15 -22.30 2.44 -10.59
C GLU A 15 -22.26 2.01 -9.11
N VAL A 16 -21.07 1.81 -8.54
CA VAL A 16 -20.87 1.47 -7.13
C VAL A 16 -19.83 2.41 -6.55
N SER A 17 -20.23 3.21 -5.55
CA SER A 17 -19.33 4.08 -4.80
C SER A 17 -19.18 3.59 -3.36
N PHE A 18 -17.95 3.50 -2.90
CA PHE A 18 -17.62 3.22 -1.51
C PHE A 18 -17.36 4.54 -0.78
N ASP A 19 -17.93 4.69 0.41
CA ASP A 19 -17.73 5.87 1.23
C ASP A 19 -16.50 5.70 2.14
N PHE A 20 -15.32 6.03 1.60
CA PHE A 20 -14.06 6.01 2.35
C PHE A 20 -13.93 7.25 3.23
N VAL A 21 -14.24 8.43 2.68
CA VAL A 21 -14.06 9.72 3.37
C VAL A 21 -15.07 9.89 4.51
N GLY A 22 -16.33 9.52 4.33
CA GLY A 22 -17.35 9.56 5.39
C GLY A 22 -17.06 8.57 6.51
N ARG A 23 -16.36 7.46 6.22
CA ARG A 23 -15.90 6.47 7.21
C ARG A 23 -14.52 6.77 7.81
N ARG A 24 -14.01 8.01 7.67
CA ARG A 24 -12.67 8.41 8.18
C ARG A 24 -12.35 7.98 9.61
N LYS A 25 -13.33 8.01 10.52
CA LYS A 25 -13.12 7.59 11.93
C LYS A 25 -12.73 6.12 12.04
N LEU A 26 -13.33 5.24 11.23
CA LEU A 26 -13.00 3.83 11.19
C LEU A 26 -11.57 3.64 10.70
N TRP A 27 -11.23 4.27 9.57
CA TRP A 27 -9.90 4.15 8.97
C TRP A 27 -8.80 4.73 9.85
N TYR A 28 -9.03 5.88 10.50
CA TYR A 28 -8.09 6.44 11.47
C TYR A 28 -7.93 5.57 12.70
N SER A 29 -8.99 4.90 13.16
CA SER A 29 -8.89 3.96 14.29
C SER A 29 -8.04 2.75 13.90
N ILE A 30 -8.29 2.17 12.71
CA ILE A 30 -7.52 1.04 12.18
C ILE A 30 -6.04 1.44 11.99
N SER A 31 -5.78 2.54 11.29
CA SER A 31 -4.42 3.06 11.10
C SER A 31 -3.73 3.41 12.41
N GLY A 32 -4.45 4.00 13.36
CA GLY A 32 -3.93 4.31 14.69
C GLY A 32 -3.46 3.07 15.43
N VAL A 33 -4.24 1.97 15.37
CA VAL A 33 -3.84 0.68 15.95
C VAL A 33 -2.63 0.10 15.22
N ILE A 34 -2.61 0.12 13.89
CA ILE A 34 -1.48 -0.42 13.11
C ILE A 34 -0.20 0.36 13.41
N VAL A 35 -0.26 1.70 13.43
CA VAL A 35 0.88 2.56 13.76
C VAL A 35 1.32 2.36 15.21
N LEU A 36 0.40 2.18 16.15
CA LEU A 36 0.74 1.88 17.54
C LEU A 36 1.49 0.55 17.65
N VAL A 37 1.01 -0.49 16.99
CA VAL A 37 1.67 -1.81 16.94
C VAL A 37 3.05 -1.70 16.30
N ALA A 38 3.17 -0.99 15.18
CA ALA A 38 4.44 -0.70 14.53
C ALA A 38 5.41 0.06 15.46
N ALA A 39 4.94 1.07 16.20
CA ALA A 39 5.73 1.84 17.15
C ALA A 39 6.20 1.00 18.34
N VAL A 40 5.36 0.10 18.86
CA VAL A 40 5.77 -0.88 19.87
C VAL A 40 6.89 -1.77 19.33
N GLY A 41 6.77 -2.24 18.09
CA GLY A 41 7.85 -2.96 17.41
C GLY A 41 9.16 -2.18 17.38
N LEU A 42 9.11 -0.93 16.93
CA LEU A 42 10.28 -0.06 16.90
C LEU A 42 10.91 0.15 18.28
N ALA A 43 10.11 0.23 19.33
CA ALA A 43 10.59 0.35 20.70
C ALA A 43 11.31 -0.92 21.20
N LEU A 44 11.00 -2.10 20.64
CA LEU A 44 11.73 -3.35 20.91
C LEU A 44 13.09 -3.39 20.18
N GLY A 45 13.31 -2.49 19.22
CA GLY A 45 14.56 -2.36 18.48
C GLY A 45 14.55 -3.05 17.12
N LEU A 46 15.39 -2.55 16.22
CA LEU A 46 15.60 -3.14 14.89
C LEU A 46 16.77 -4.11 14.90
N LYS A 47 16.61 -5.26 14.25
CA LYS A 47 17.73 -6.14 13.94
C LYS A 47 18.47 -5.57 12.75
N LEU A 48 19.54 -4.84 13.02
CA LEU A 48 20.39 -4.28 11.97
C LEU A 48 21.36 -5.35 11.49
N GLY A 49 21.53 -5.45 10.18
CA GLY A 49 22.45 -6.41 9.60
C GLY A 49 23.91 -6.04 9.76
N ILE A 50 24.77 -6.99 9.39
CA ILE A 50 26.22 -6.88 9.50
C ILE A 50 26.78 -5.69 8.71
N GLU A 51 26.08 -5.22 7.68
CA GLU A 51 26.48 -4.05 6.90
C GLU A 51 26.31 -2.73 7.67
N PHE A 52 25.53 -2.71 8.75
CA PHE A 52 25.38 -1.54 9.62
C PHE A 52 26.15 -1.70 10.94
N LYS A 53 26.14 -2.91 11.50
CA LYS A 53 26.78 -3.22 12.79
C LYS A 53 28.25 -3.63 12.67
N GLY A 54 28.70 -4.00 11.48
CA GLY A 54 29.99 -4.66 11.29
C GLY A 54 29.93 -6.16 11.60
N GLY A 55 30.77 -6.93 10.92
CA GLY A 55 30.75 -8.39 11.02
C GLY A 55 31.68 -9.05 10.02
N SER A 56 31.49 -10.34 9.79
CA SER A 56 32.25 -11.12 8.82
C SER A 56 31.33 -12.05 8.04
N VAL A 57 31.58 -12.16 6.75
CA VAL A 57 30.94 -13.10 5.84
C VAL A 57 31.94 -14.20 5.51
N TYR A 58 31.56 -15.45 5.72
CA TYR A 58 32.35 -16.61 5.34
C TYR A 58 31.62 -17.37 4.25
N THR A 59 32.32 -17.69 3.15
CA THR A 59 31.76 -18.50 2.06
C THR A 59 32.53 -19.80 1.97
N VAL A 60 31.87 -20.89 2.37
CA VAL A 60 32.42 -22.25 2.35
C VAL A 60 32.07 -22.90 1.02
N SER A 61 33.06 -23.37 0.28
CA SER A 61 32.87 -24.14 -0.96
C SER A 61 33.02 -25.64 -0.67
N LYS A 62 31.90 -26.36 -0.56
CA LYS A 62 31.90 -27.81 -0.32
C LYS A 62 30.65 -28.46 -0.93
N PRO A 63 30.77 -29.10 -2.10
CA PRO A 63 29.66 -29.84 -2.70
C PRO A 63 29.15 -30.94 -1.75
N GLY A 64 27.82 -31.06 -1.63
CA GLY A 64 27.18 -32.10 -0.81
C GLY A 64 27.03 -31.76 0.68
N LEU A 65 27.51 -30.61 1.12
CA LEU A 65 27.19 -30.08 2.45
C LEU A 65 25.71 -29.61 2.47
N SER A 66 25.01 -29.78 3.59
CA SER A 66 23.65 -29.24 3.76
C SER A 66 23.63 -27.95 4.58
N ILE A 67 22.57 -27.17 4.44
CA ILE A 67 22.37 -25.97 5.29
C ILE A 67 22.34 -26.36 6.77
N SER A 68 21.66 -27.46 7.11
CA SER A 68 21.56 -27.95 8.50
C SER A 68 22.92 -28.30 9.11
N GLN A 69 23.78 -28.99 8.36
CA GLN A 69 25.12 -29.33 8.82
C GLN A 69 25.99 -28.09 9.00
N THR A 70 25.89 -27.14 8.07
CA THR A 70 26.60 -25.86 8.18
C THR A 70 26.12 -25.07 9.39
N GLN A 71 24.80 -25.01 9.64
CA GLN A 71 24.22 -24.34 10.80
C GLN A 71 24.70 -24.98 12.11
N GLU A 72 24.66 -26.31 12.21
CA GLU A 72 25.10 -27.03 13.40
C GLU A 72 26.60 -26.80 13.71
N ALA A 73 27.44 -26.75 12.67
CA ALA A 73 28.86 -26.42 12.82
C ALA A 73 29.08 -25.00 13.31
N VAL A 74 28.31 -24.04 12.79
CA VAL A 74 28.40 -22.63 13.18
C VAL A 74 27.90 -22.41 14.61
N ASP A 75 26.79 -23.03 15.00
CA ASP A 75 26.18 -22.91 16.33
C ASP A 75 27.10 -23.47 17.46
N LYS A 76 28.11 -24.29 17.13
CA LYS A 76 29.15 -24.71 18.08
C LYS A 76 30.24 -23.66 18.31
N ILE A 77 30.38 -22.70 17.40
CA ILE A 77 31.47 -21.73 17.39
C ILE A 77 31.04 -20.40 18.01
N VAL A 78 29.82 -19.98 17.71
CA VAL A 78 29.22 -18.70 18.11
C VAL A 78 27.94 -18.92 18.91
N HIS A 79 27.58 -17.93 19.72
CA HIS A 79 26.41 -18.01 20.60
C HIS A 79 25.14 -17.51 19.92
N SER A 80 25.24 -16.61 18.95
CA SER A 80 24.13 -16.31 18.05
C SER A 80 23.91 -17.45 17.07
N HIS A 81 22.66 -17.63 16.63
CA HIS A 81 22.29 -18.47 15.49
C HIS A 81 22.46 -17.64 14.20
N PRO A 82 23.62 -17.67 13.53
CA PRO A 82 23.90 -16.76 12.46
C PRO A 82 23.26 -17.30 11.19
N LEU A 83 22.87 -16.40 10.28
CA LEU A 83 22.15 -16.79 9.08
C LEU A 83 23.08 -17.56 8.13
N VAL A 84 22.74 -18.83 7.88
CA VAL A 84 23.40 -19.68 6.89
C VAL A 84 22.55 -19.77 5.63
N GLN A 85 23.13 -19.43 4.49
CA GLN A 85 22.47 -19.42 3.19
C GLN A 85 23.21 -20.28 2.19
N SER A 86 22.46 -21.09 1.45
CA SER A 86 22.97 -21.81 0.29
C SER A 86 23.15 -20.85 -0.89
N VAL A 87 24.28 -20.93 -1.57
CA VAL A 87 24.63 -20.15 -2.76
C VAL A 87 25.19 -21.08 -3.84
N ASP A 88 25.14 -20.63 -5.10
CA ASP A 88 25.60 -21.42 -6.26
C ASP A 88 24.94 -22.81 -6.33
N ASN A 89 23.61 -22.85 -6.23
CA ASN A 89 22.79 -24.06 -6.26
C ASN A 89 23.22 -25.15 -5.23
N GLY A 90 23.61 -24.74 -4.03
CA GLY A 90 24.02 -25.69 -2.97
C GLY A 90 25.47 -26.14 -3.04
N LYS A 91 26.30 -25.51 -3.88
CA LYS A 91 27.75 -25.79 -3.91
C LYS A 91 28.53 -24.97 -2.89
N LYS A 92 27.99 -23.81 -2.52
CA LYS A 92 28.61 -22.87 -1.58
C LYS A 92 27.64 -22.51 -0.47
N PHE A 93 28.18 -22.17 0.70
CA PHE A 93 27.39 -21.75 1.86
C PHE A 93 27.94 -20.44 2.39
N ARG A 94 27.08 -19.42 2.42
CA ARG A 94 27.38 -18.09 2.95
C ARG A 94 26.90 -18.03 4.39
N ILE A 95 27.81 -17.67 5.29
CA ILE A 95 27.59 -17.58 6.73
C ILE A 95 27.88 -16.14 7.14
N GLN A 96 26.92 -15.48 7.79
CA GLN A 96 27.07 -14.10 8.25
C GLN A 96 27.20 -14.08 9.77
N VAL A 97 28.33 -13.58 10.29
CA VAL A 97 28.61 -13.51 11.72
C VAL A 97 28.73 -12.05 12.14
N SER A 98 27.96 -11.65 13.14
CA SER A 98 28.01 -10.31 13.71
C SER A 98 29.34 -10.06 14.44
N SER A 99 29.83 -8.82 14.38
CA SER A 99 31.00 -8.40 15.18
C SER A 99 30.74 -8.49 16.71
N GLU A 100 29.47 -8.52 17.12
CA GLU A 100 29.05 -8.65 18.52
C GLU A 100 29.41 -10.03 19.14
N GLU A 101 29.73 -11.04 18.33
CA GLU A 101 30.19 -12.36 18.80
C GLU A 101 31.59 -12.33 19.43
N ASN A 102 32.37 -11.26 19.22
CA ASN A 102 33.73 -11.13 19.74
C ASN A 102 34.69 -12.29 19.38
N VAL A 103 34.39 -13.05 18.32
CA VAL A 103 35.27 -14.08 17.76
C VAL A 103 36.08 -13.45 16.62
N SER A 104 37.41 -13.54 16.69
CA SER A 104 38.26 -13.06 15.60
C SER A 104 38.05 -13.91 14.35
N SER A 105 38.14 -13.28 13.17
CA SER A 105 37.86 -13.98 11.91
C SER A 105 38.79 -15.18 11.67
N SER A 106 40.06 -15.10 12.09
CA SER A 106 40.99 -16.23 12.00
C SER A 106 40.57 -17.41 12.88
N VAL A 107 40.18 -17.15 14.13
CA VAL A 107 39.74 -18.20 15.07
C VAL A 107 38.42 -18.83 14.58
N PHE A 108 37.52 -18.02 14.04
CA PHE A 108 36.28 -18.52 13.46
C PHE A 108 36.56 -19.43 12.25
N THR A 109 37.36 -18.98 11.29
CA THR A 109 37.72 -19.77 10.10
C THR A 109 38.41 -21.09 10.46
N ASP A 110 39.33 -21.07 11.43
CA ASP A 110 40.02 -22.29 11.90
C ASP A 110 39.06 -23.30 12.54
N LYS A 111 38.13 -22.84 13.38
CA LYS A 111 37.12 -23.72 13.99
C LYS A 111 36.14 -24.24 12.94
N LEU A 112 35.69 -23.39 12.03
CA LEU A 112 34.76 -23.74 10.96
C LEU A 112 35.36 -24.79 10.01
N SER A 113 36.64 -24.62 9.64
CA SER A 113 37.39 -25.59 8.85
C SER A 113 37.44 -26.96 9.50
N LYS A 114 37.66 -27.03 10.83
CA LYS A 114 37.69 -28.28 11.60
C LYS A 114 36.32 -28.94 11.71
N GLU A 115 35.28 -28.18 12.06
CA GLU A 115 33.91 -28.71 12.22
C GLU A 115 33.35 -29.25 10.90
N LEU A 116 33.61 -28.54 9.80
CA LEU A 116 33.10 -28.93 8.48
C LEU A 116 34.04 -29.85 7.71
N GLY A 117 35.28 -30.07 8.17
CA GLY A 117 36.30 -30.85 7.46
C GLY A 117 36.56 -30.30 6.05
N VAL A 118 36.83 -29.01 5.95
CA VAL A 118 37.14 -28.30 4.69
C VAL A 118 38.49 -27.59 4.83
N PRO A 119 39.35 -27.56 3.80
CA PRO A 119 40.58 -26.77 3.83
C PRO A 119 40.29 -25.29 4.05
N LEU A 120 41.19 -24.57 4.72
CA LEU A 120 41.06 -23.12 4.91
C LEU A 120 40.95 -22.36 3.58
N GLN A 121 41.57 -22.90 2.52
CA GLN A 121 41.55 -22.32 1.17
C GLN A 121 40.16 -22.37 0.50
N GLU A 122 39.26 -23.24 0.99
CA GLU A 122 37.88 -23.36 0.51
C GLU A 122 36.91 -22.44 1.29
N ILE A 123 37.43 -21.66 2.25
CA ILE A 123 36.67 -20.69 3.04
C ILE A 123 37.11 -19.28 2.67
N ASP A 124 36.32 -18.62 1.82
CA ASP A 124 36.52 -17.20 1.53
C ASP A 124 35.99 -16.36 2.70
N THR A 125 36.75 -15.37 3.14
CA THR A 125 36.41 -14.53 4.30
C THR A 125 36.39 -13.07 3.90
N GLN A 126 35.27 -12.39 4.16
CA GLN A 126 35.10 -10.96 3.92
C GLN A 126 34.70 -10.28 5.23
N VAL A 127 35.56 -9.40 5.74
CA VAL A 127 35.32 -8.67 6.98
C VAL A 127 34.73 -7.31 6.66
N ILE A 128 33.61 -7.00 7.29
CA ILE A 128 32.96 -5.69 7.24
C ILE A 128 33.32 -4.94 8.52
N GLY A 129 34.19 -3.94 8.39
CA GLY A 129 34.66 -3.16 9.53
C GLY A 129 33.59 -2.22 10.11
N PRO A 130 33.65 -1.87 11.40
CA PRO A 130 32.70 -0.97 12.05
C PRO A 130 32.58 0.40 11.37
N SER A 131 33.69 0.93 10.84
CA SER A 131 33.72 2.22 10.13
C SER A 131 32.95 2.18 8.80
N TRP A 132 32.88 1.03 8.14
CA TRP A 132 32.03 0.84 6.97
C TRP A 132 30.56 0.92 7.37
N GLY A 133 30.18 0.21 8.44
CA GLY A 133 28.81 0.20 8.95
C GLY A 133 28.31 1.59 9.31
N GLU A 134 29.11 2.35 10.06
CA GLU A 134 28.79 3.73 10.42
C GLU A 134 28.59 4.63 9.18
N GLN A 135 29.48 4.53 8.20
CA GLN A 135 29.37 5.30 6.95
C GLN A 135 28.11 4.93 6.16
N ILE A 136 27.78 3.65 6.08
CA ILE A 136 26.60 3.17 5.34
C ILE A 136 25.31 3.58 6.06
N SER A 137 25.23 3.43 7.39
CA SER A 137 24.10 3.93 8.19
C SER A 137 23.88 5.43 8.01
N SER A 138 24.96 6.22 8.07
CA SER A 138 24.90 7.68 7.89
C SER A 138 24.41 8.07 6.49
N LYS A 139 24.93 7.42 5.44
CA LYS A 139 24.50 7.64 4.05
C LYS A 139 23.05 7.23 3.82
N ALA A 140 22.60 6.12 4.41
CA ALA A 140 21.21 5.67 4.33
C ALA A 140 20.25 6.70 4.94
N LEU A 141 20.54 7.18 6.16
CA LEU A 141 19.74 8.20 6.83
C LEU A 141 19.73 9.53 6.05
N THR A 142 20.91 9.97 5.60
CA THR A 142 21.05 11.19 4.79
C THR A 142 20.25 11.09 3.49
N GLY A 143 20.32 9.95 2.80
CA GLY A 143 19.55 9.69 1.58
C GLY A 143 18.05 9.74 1.81
N LEU A 144 17.56 9.15 2.91
CA LEU A 144 16.14 9.23 3.30
C LEU A 144 15.70 10.68 3.54
N ILE A 145 16.50 11.47 4.28
CA ILE A 145 16.20 12.89 4.54
C ILE A 145 16.15 13.69 3.24
N ILE A 146 17.16 13.53 2.37
CA ILE A 146 17.21 14.19 1.06
C ILE A 146 15.97 13.83 0.24
N PHE A 147 15.60 12.54 0.19
CA PHE A 147 14.41 12.08 -0.50
C PHE A 147 13.14 12.76 0.04
N MET A 148 12.96 12.80 1.37
CA MET A 148 11.78 13.43 2.00
C MET A 148 11.70 14.93 1.69
N VAL A 149 12.83 15.64 1.66
CA VAL A 149 12.89 17.05 1.26
C VAL A 149 12.50 17.21 -0.21
N LEU A 150 13.09 16.42 -1.11
CA LEU A 150 12.79 16.50 -2.55
C LEU A 150 11.33 16.20 -2.86
N VAL A 151 10.74 15.18 -2.22
CA VAL A 151 9.31 14.86 -2.36
C VAL A 151 8.43 15.98 -1.81
N THR A 152 8.80 16.57 -0.68
CA THR A 152 8.05 17.72 -0.12
C THR A 152 8.07 18.90 -1.08
N VAL A 153 9.23 19.24 -1.65
CA VAL A 153 9.37 20.32 -2.65
C VAL A 153 8.54 20.01 -3.90
N TYR A 154 8.63 18.79 -4.42
CA TYR A 154 7.81 18.35 -5.55
C TYR A 154 6.32 18.51 -5.28
N LEU A 155 5.84 18.02 -4.14
CA LEU A 155 4.43 18.10 -3.74
C LEU A 155 3.96 19.55 -3.55
N ALA A 156 4.82 20.42 -3.00
CA ALA A 156 4.51 21.84 -2.84
C ALA A 156 4.39 22.59 -4.17
N ILE A 157 5.08 22.15 -5.22
CA ILE A 157 4.97 22.71 -6.57
C ILE A 157 3.75 22.15 -7.30
N ALA A 158 3.52 20.84 -7.20
CA ALA A 158 2.45 20.15 -7.92
C ALA A 158 1.05 20.40 -7.30
N PHE A 159 1.00 20.51 -5.98
CA PHE A 159 -0.23 20.59 -5.19
C PHE A 159 -0.20 21.75 -4.20
N GLU A 160 -1.37 22.08 -3.66
CA GLU A 160 -1.49 23.03 -2.57
C GLU A 160 -0.95 22.46 -1.25
N TRP A 161 -0.59 23.33 -0.30
CA TRP A 161 0.08 22.92 0.94
C TRP A 161 -0.67 21.87 1.77
N ARG A 162 -2.02 21.90 1.80
CA ARG A 162 -2.84 20.91 2.54
C ARG A 162 -2.81 19.53 1.89
N MET A 163 -2.77 19.49 0.56
CA MET A 163 -2.57 18.24 -0.19
C MET A 163 -1.15 17.73 0.04
N ALA A 164 -0.14 18.58 -0.06
CA ALA A 164 1.24 18.20 0.24
C ALA A 164 1.38 17.63 1.67
N ALA A 165 0.76 18.27 2.67
CA ALA A 165 0.77 17.80 4.06
C ALA A 165 0.08 16.44 4.22
N ALA A 166 -1.10 16.25 3.62
CA ALA A 166 -1.82 14.97 3.69
C ALA A 166 -1.03 13.83 3.02
N ALA A 167 -0.40 14.10 1.87
CA ALA A 167 0.48 13.15 1.19
C ALA A 167 1.73 12.82 2.02
N LEU A 168 2.36 13.82 2.63
CA LEU A 168 3.53 13.62 3.48
C LEU A 168 3.22 12.75 4.71
N VAL A 169 2.07 12.99 5.35
CA VAL A 169 1.61 12.15 6.48
C VAL A 169 1.37 10.71 6.03
N ALA A 170 0.80 10.49 4.84
CA ALA A 170 0.61 9.16 4.28
C ALA A 170 1.96 8.45 4.02
N LEU A 171 2.95 9.14 3.46
CA LEU A 171 4.29 8.59 3.24
C LEU A 171 5.01 8.22 4.55
N ILE A 172 4.91 9.08 5.57
CA ILE A 172 5.47 8.78 6.90
C ILE A 172 4.77 7.56 7.51
N HIS A 173 3.44 7.50 7.38
CA HIS A 173 2.65 6.35 7.83
C HIS A 173 3.12 5.05 7.14
N ASP A 174 3.35 5.05 5.83
CA ASP A 174 3.82 3.88 5.08
C ASP A 174 5.20 3.41 5.56
N LEU A 175 6.11 4.37 5.76
CA LEU A 175 7.45 4.08 6.26
C LEU A 175 7.40 3.51 7.69
N LEU A 176 6.59 4.10 8.58
CA LEU A 176 6.43 3.63 9.95
C LEU A 176 5.87 2.21 10.00
N ILE A 177 4.85 1.90 9.19
CA ILE A 177 4.29 0.54 9.12
C ILE A 177 5.36 -0.43 8.62
N THR A 178 6.06 -0.07 7.53
CA THR A 178 7.05 -0.96 6.92
C THR A 178 8.18 -1.27 7.89
N ILE A 179 8.79 -0.26 8.51
CA ILE A 179 9.88 -0.44 9.48
C ILE A 179 9.35 -1.12 10.76
N GLY A 180 8.13 -0.81 11.19
CA GLY A 180 7.50 -1.45 12.36
C GLY A 180 7.27 -2.94 12.17
N VAL A 181 6.85 -3.40 10.99
CA VAL A 181 6.73 -4.83 10.67
C VAL A 181 8.10 -5.52 10.74
N TYR A 182 9.15 -4.86 10.22
CA TYR A 182 10.53 -5.37 10.35
C TYR A 182 10.94 -5.55 11.81
N ALA A 183 10.65 -4.57 12.65
CA ALA A 183 10.97 -4.62 14.07
C ALA A 183 10.18 -5.72 14.82
N LEU A 184 8.87 -5.82 14.56
CA LEU A 184 7.99 -6.80 15.23
C LEU A 184 8.33 -8.24 14.90
N VAL A 185 8.54 -8.53 13.61
CA VAL A 185 8.88 -9.90 13.18
C VAL A 185 10.35 -10.21 13.44
N GLY A 186 11.18 -9.17 13.62
CA GLY A 186 12.61 -9.31 13.79
C GLY A 186 13.30 -9.68 12.48
N PHE A 187 12.84 -9.09 11.37
CA PHE A 187 13.53 -9.14 10.09
C PHE A 187 14.77 -8.25 10.12
N GLU A 188 15.81 -8.70 9.44
CA GLU A 188 17.08 -7.98 9.37
C GLU A 188 16.95 -6.76 8.44
N VAL A 189 17.40 -5.61 8.90
CA VAL A 189 17.49 -4.38 8.11
C VAL A 189 18.88 -4.33 7.49
N THR A 190 18.94 -4.35 6.16
CA THR A 190 20.18 -4.31 5.37
C THR A 190 20.18 -3.08 4.46
N PRO A 191 21.30 -2.73 3.80
CA PRO A 191 21.29 -1.67 2.79
C PRO A 191 20.28 -1.95 1.66
N GLY A 192 20.05 -3.22 1.35
CA GLY A 192 18.99 -3.63 0.42
C GLY A 192 17.60 -3.24 0.90
N THR A 193 17.28 -3.44 2.19
CA THR A 193 15.97 -3.04 2.73
C THR A 193 15.77 -1.53 2.66
N VAL A 194 16.82 -0.73 2.88
CA VAL A 194 16.78 0.73 2.70
C VAL A 194 16.44 1.11 1.27
N ILE A 195 17.07 0.46 0.28
CA ILE A 195 16.73 0.66 -1.14
C ILE A 195 15.24 0.31 -1.36
N GLY A 196 14.76 -0.77 -0.77
CA GLY A 196 13.35 -1.13 -0.76
C GLY A 196 12.46 -0.02 -0.19
N PHE A 197 12.81 0.54 0.98
CA PHE A 197 12.08 1.65 1.62
C PHE A 197 12.01 2.89 0.73
N LEU A 198 13.11 3.30 0.11
CA LEU A 198 13.11 4.44 -0.81
C LEU A 198 12.27 4.16 -2.06
N THR A 199 12.30 2.93 -2.55
CA THR A 199 11.55 2.52 -3.74
C THR A 199 10.04 2.54 -3.48
N ILE A 200 9.57 2.04 -2.34
CA ILE A 200 8.13 2.05 -2.01
C ILE A 200 7.60 3.47 -1.85
N LEU A 201 8.41 4.41 -1.36
CA LEU A 201 7.96 5.79 -1.16
C LEU A 201 7.69 6.47 -2.50
N GLY A 202 8.53 6.21 -3.52
CA GLY A 202 8.26 6.67 -4.88
C GLY A 202 6.99 6.07 -5.47
N TYR A 203 6.73 4.79 -5.21
CA TYR A 203 5.53 4.11 -5.68
C TYR A 203 4.25 4.60 -4.97
N SER A 204 4.28 4.73 -3.65
CA SER A 204 3.17 5.27 -2.85
C SER A 204 2.86 6.72 -3.22
N LEU A 205 3.89 7.52 -3.50
CA LEU A 205 3.74 8.89 -3.98
C LEU A 205 2.99 8.91 -5.32
N TYR A 206 3.33 8.04 -6.28
CA TYR A 206 2.64 7.98 -7.58
C TYR A 206 1.13 7.79 -7.41
N ASP A 207 0.72 6.83 -6.57
CA ASP A 207 -0.70 6.56 -6.34
C ASP A 207 -1.41 7.75 -5.67
N THR A 208 -0.77 8.33 -4.64
CA THR A 208 -1.31 9.52 -3.95
C THR A 208 -1.48 10.71 -4.90
N VAL A 209 -0.51 10.96 -5.79
CA VAL A 209 -0.56 12.04 -6.79
C VAL A 209 -1.74 11.85 -7.75
N VAL A 210 -1.95 10.65 -8.26
CA VAL A 210 -3.06 10.36 -9.21
C VAL A 210 -4.42 10.55 -8.54
N VAL A 211 -4.58 10.07 -7.30
CA VAL A 211 -5.81 10.27 -6.52
C VAL A 211 -6.02 11.75 -6.25
N PHE A 212 -5.00 12.48 -5.81
CA PHE A 212 -5.11 13.89 -5.46
C PHE A 212 -5.36 14.79 -6.66
N ASP A 213 -4.82 14.48 -7.83
CA ASP A 213 -5.12 15.20 -9.07
C ASP A 213 -6.61 15.05 -9.45
N THR A 214 -7.15 13.84 -9.31
CA THR A 214 -8.58 13.58 -9.56
C THR A 214 -9.46 14.28 -8.51
N VAL A 215 -9.06 14.27 -7.24
CA VAL A 215 -9.75 15.03 -6.17
C VAL A 215 -9.72 16.53 -6.45
N LYS A 216 -8.58 17.08 -6.92
CA LYS A 216 -8.42 18.48 -7.29
C LYS A 216 -9.35 18.86 -8.43
N GLU A 217 -9.45 18.04 -9.47
CA GLU A 217 -10.37 18.29 -10.58
C GLU A 217 -11.84 18.19 -10.14
N ASN A 218 -12.21 17.19 -9.34
CA ASN A 218 -13.58 17.03 -8.83
C ASN A 218 -14.02 18.11 -7.83
N THR A 219 -13.06 18.77 -7.17
CA THR A 219 -13.32 19.85 -6.21
C THR A 219 -13.17 21.24 -6.84
N LYS A 220 -12.88 21.31 -8.13
CA LYS A 220 -12.73 22.57 -8.87
C LYS A 220 -14.06 23.30 -8.97
N GLY A 221 -14.07 24.56 -8.54
CA GLY A 221 -15.28 25.39 -8.54
C GLY A 221 -16.37 24.91 -7.56
N LEU A 222 -16.04 24.02 -6.62
CA LEU A 222 -17.01 23.40 -5.72
C LEU A 222 -17.80 24.42 -4.89
N THR A 223 -17.19 25.55 -4.53
CA THR A 223 -17.84 26.63 -3.75
C THR A 223 -18.96 27.35 -4.49
N LYS A 224 -19.03 27.22 -5.83
CA LYS A 224 -20.04 27.83 -6.71
C LYS A 224 -21.33 27.02 -6.79
N GLN A 225 -21.37 25.82 -6.24
CA GLN A 225 -22.55 24.96 -6.21
C GLN A 225 -23.00 24.69 -4.78
N ASN A 226 -24.17 24.04 -4.62
CA ASN A 226 -24.74 23.69 -3.31
C ASN A 226 -25.24 22.23 -3.25
N LYS A 227 -24.72 21.30 -4.07
CA LYS A 227 -25.18 19.89 -4.07
C LYS A 227 -24.24 18.95 -3.32
N LEU A 228 -22.93 19.14 -3.45
CA LEU A 228 -21.92 18.26 -2.86
C LEU A 228 -21.03 19.01 -1.85
N THR A 229 -20.65 18.32 -0.79
CA THR A 229 -19.59 18.76 0.13
C THR A 229 -18.21 18.44 -0.43
N TYR A 230 -17.15 18.98 0.21
CA TYR A 230 -15.77 18.64 -0.17
C TYR A 230 -15.50 17.14 0.02
N SER A 231 -15.91 16.56 1.15
CA SER A 231 -15.75 15.13 1.41
C SER A 231 -16.42 14.25 0.36
N GLU A 232 -17.62 14.61 -0.10
CA GLU A 232 -18.34 13.84 -1.12
C GLU A 232 -17.65 13.93 -2.49
N ALA A 233 -17.18 15.12 -2.88
CA ALA A 233 -16.43 15.30 -4.12
C ALA A 233 -15.06 14.58 -4.08
N ALA A 234 -14.36 14.64 -2.95
CA ALA A 234 -13.12 13.92 -2.73
C ALA A 234 -13.34 12.39 -2.77
N ASN A 235 -14.39 11.90 -2.12
CA ASN A 235 -14.76 10.48 -2.15
C ASN A 235 -15.10 10.02 -3.58
N ALA A 236 -15.79 10.84 -4.36
CA ALA A 236 -16.06 10.55 -5.77
C ALA A 236 -14.75 10.46 -6.58
N GLY A 237 -13.79 11.36 -6.35
CA GLY A 237 -12.47 11.31 -6.99
C GLY A 237 -11.71 10.04 -6.66
N LEU A 238 -11.68 9.65 -5.38
CA LEU A 238 -11.05 8.40 -4.95
C LEU A 238 -11.68 7.16 -5.61
N ASN A 239 -13.01 7.12 -5.71
CA ASN A 239 -13.68 5.98 -6.36
C ASN A 239 -13.39 5.90 -7.86
N GLN A 240 -13.25 7.05 -8.54
CA GLN A 240 -12.89 7.09 -9.96
C GLN A 240 -11.49 6.52 -10.23
N THR A 241 -10.55 6.69 -9.30
CA THR A 241 -9.18 6.17 -9.43
C THR A 241 -8.99 4.79 -8.82
N LEU A 242 -9.89 4.32 -7.95
CA LEU A 242 -9.72 3.11 -7.14
C LEU A 242 -9.31 1.87 -7.95
N VAL A 243 -9.98 1.59 -9.07
CA VAL A 243 -9.65 0.42 -9.91
C VAL A 243 -8.25 0.55 -10.52
N ARG A 244 -7.85 1.75 -10.92
CA ARG A 244 -6.49 2.01 -11.43
C ARG A 244 -5.47 1.79 -10.32
N SER A 245 -5.66 2.39 -9.14
CA SER A 245 -4.77 2.26 -7.99
C SER A 245 -4.58 0.81 -7.56
N LEU A 246 -5.67 0.05 -7.46
CA LEU A 246 -5.64 -1.38 -7.13
C LEU A 246 -4.93 -2.19 -8.22
N ASN A 247 -5.22 -1.95 -9.50
CA ASN A 247 -4.58 -2.68 -10.59
C ASN A 247 -3.07 -2.45 -10.62
N THR A 248 -2.64 -1.19 -10.51
CA THR A 248 -1.22 -0.84 -10.47
C THR A 248 -0.54 -1.59 -9.32
N THR A 249 -1.11 -1.50 -8.11
CA THR A 249 -0.58 -2.16 -6.91
C THR A 249 -0.49 -3.67 -7.08
N VAL A 250 -1.54 -4.33 -7.56
CA VAL A 250 -1.56 -5.79 -7.76
C VAL A 250 -0.52 -6.21 -8.80
N VAL A 251 -0.40 -5.47 -9.90
CA VAL A 251 0.59 -5.75 -10.95
C VAL A 251 2.02 -5.59 -10.43
N ALA A 252 2.28 -4.65 -9.52
CA ALA A 252 3.59 -4.51 -8.89
C ALA A 252 3.84 -5.55 -7.80
N LEU A 253 2.82 -5.92 -7.01
CA LEU A 253 2.94 -6.89 -5.93
C LEU A 253 3.18 -8.31 -6.45
N LEU A 254 2.60 -8.70 -7.60
CA LEU A 254 2.69 -10.08 -8.09
C LEU A 254 4.15 -10.53 -8.36
N PRO A 255 4.98 -9.79 -9.12
CA PRO A 255 6.38 -10.15 -9.31
C PRO A 255 7.19 -10.11 -8.00
N VAL A 256 6.93 -9.11 -7.15
CA VAL A 256 7.62 -8.96 -5.86
C VAL A 256 7.28 -10.14 -4.93
N ALA A 257 6.02 -10.56 -4.90
CA ALA A 257 5.58 -11.75 -4.17
C ALA A 257 6.20 -13.02 -4.75
N ALA A 258 6.26 -13.15 -6.08
CA ALA A 258 6.93 -14.28 -6.72
C ALA A 258 8.41 -14.34 -6.32
N LEU A 259 9.13 -13.21 -6.33
CA LEU A 259 10.52 -13.14 -5.86
C LEU A 259 10.65 -13.49 -4.37
N LEU A 260 9.73 -13.00 -3.53
CA LEU A 260 9.72 -13.28 -2.10
C LEU A 260 9.51 -14.78 -1.80
N PHE A 261 8.50 -15.41 -2.39
CA PHE A 261 8.14 -16.80 -2.09
C PHE A 261 9.00 -17.83 -2.86
N ILE A 262 9.32 -17.57 -4.13
CA ILE A 262 10.13 -18.49 -4.96
C ILE A 262 11.62 -18.24 -4.70
N GLY A 263 12.05 -16.98 -4.73
CA GLY A 263 13.45 -16.60 -4.50
C GLY A 263 13.89 -16.86 -3.06
N GLY A 264 13.09 -16.41 -2.09
CA GLY A 264 13.37 -16.61 -0.67
C GLY A 264 13.12 -18.03 -0.17
N GLY A 265 12.04 -18.66 -0.62
CA GLY A 265 11.65 -20.00 -0.17
C GLY A 265 12.37 -21.14 -0.91
N ILE A 266 12.13 -21.25 -2.22
CA ILE A 266 12.57 -22.41 -3.02
C ILE A 266 14.05 -22.32 -3.41
N LEU A 267 14.54 -21.10 -3.69
CA LEU A 267 15.89 -20.88 -4.23
C LEU A 267 16.92 -20.40 -3.20
N GLY A 268 16.51 -20.10 -1.97
CA GLY A 268 17.41 -19.67 -0.88
C GLY A 268 18.16 -18.36 -1.15
N ALA A 269 17.64 -17.50 -2.04
CA ALA A 269 18.29 -16.25 -2.42
C ALA A 269 18.12 -15.19 -1.31
N GLY A 270 19.08 -15.15 -0.39
CA GLY A 270 19.06 -14.28 0.79
C GLY A 270 18.86 -12.79 0.50
N THR A 271 19.78 -12.17 -0.24
CA THR A 271 19.78 -10.70 -0.43
C THR A 271 18.61 -10.20 -1.29
N LEU A 272 18.13 -11.02 -2.23
CA LEU A 272 16.95 -10.68 -3.04
C LEU A 272 15.67 -10.73 -2.22
N ASN A 273 15.62 -11.60 -1.21
CA ASN A 273 14.50 -11.73 -0.29
C ASN A 273 14.34 -10.46 0.54
N ASP A 274 15.45 -9.90 1.08
CA ASP A 274 15.42 -8.70 1.92
C ASP A 274 14.79 -7.49 1.22
N ILE A 275 15.18 -7.24 -0.04
CA ILE A 275 14.62 -6.15 -0.85
C ILE A 275 13.15 -6.45 -1.18
N SER A 276 12.83 -7.68 -1.59
CA SER A 276 11.48 -8.07 -2.01
C SER A 276 10.48 -8.01 -0.86
N LEU A 277 10.90 -8.35 0.36
CA LEU A 277 10.09 -8.27 1.57
C LEU A 277 9.75 -6.81 1.92
N ALA A 278 10.74 -5.91 1.87
CA ALA A 278 10.54 -4.48 2.10
C ALA A 278 9.55 -3.90 1.07
N LEU A 279 9.74 -4.24 -0.21
CA LEU A 279 8.84 -3.84 -1.28
C LEU A 279 7.43 -4.41 -1.07
N PHE A 280 7.29 -5.68 -0.70
CA PHE A 280 5.99 -6.33 -0.52
C PHE A 280 5.17 -5.66 0.58
N ILE A 281 5.77 -5.49 1.76
CA ILE A 281 5.10 -4.85 2.91
C ILE A 281 4.76 -3.40 2.58
N GLY A 282 5.72 -2.66 2.03
CA GLY A 282 5.55 -1.24 1.75
C GLY A 282 4.55 -0.94 0.63
N LEU A 283 4.52 -1.74 -0.44
CA LEU A 283 3.51 -1.60 -1.50
C LEU A 283 2.11 -1.88 -0.98
N ALA A 284 1.95 -2.91 -0.13
CA ALA A 284 0.67 -3.23 0.50
C ALA A 284 0.21 -2.12 1.46
N ALA A 285 1.12 -1.61 2.29
CA ALA A 285 0.84 -0.50 3.21
C ALA A 285 0.50 0.79 2.47
N GLY A 286 1.26 1.12 1.41
CA GLY A 286 1.05 2.32 0.61
C GLY A 286 -0.29 2.33 -0.12
N ALA A 287 -0.70 1.19 -0.70
CA ALA A 287 -2.01 1.08 -1.34
C ALA A 287 -3.18 1.24 -0.36
N TYR A 288 -3.03 0.74 0.87
CA TYR A 288 -4.01 0.98 1.93
C TYR A 288 -4.04 2.46 2.34
N SER A 289 -2.86 3.06 2.55
CA SER A 289 -2.69 4.41 3.08
C SER A 289 -3.17 5.50 2.11
N SER A 290 -2.88 5.38 0.81
CA SER A 290 -3.34 6.34 -0.20
C SER A 290 -4.88 6.44 -0.25
N ILE A 291 -5.56 5.30 -0.11
CA ILE A 291 -7.02 5.19 -0.16
C ILE A 291 -7.66 5.58 1.18
N CYS A 292 -7.19 4.99 2.28
CA CYS A 292 -7.87 5.05 3.59
C CYS A 292 -7.35 6.14 4.53
N VAL A 293 -6.17 6.70 4.26
CA VAL A 293 -5.54 7.71 5.13
C VAL A 293 -5.39 9.05 4.40
N ALA A 294 -4.74 9.07 3.24
CA ALA A 294 -4.36 10.31 2.56
C ALA A 294 -5.58 11.15 2.14
N THR A 295 -6.54 10.53 1.44
CA THR A 295 -7.72 11.26 0.94
C THR A 295 -8.66 11.71 2.06
N PRO A 296 -9.00 10.86 3.07
CA PRO A 296 -9.77 11.31 4.21
C PRO A 296 -9.09 12.44 5.01
N LEU A 297 -7.77 12.38 5.18
CA LEU A 297 -6.99 13.42 5.85
C LEU A 297 -7.03 14.74 5.09
N LEU A 298 -6.83 14.70 3.77
CA LEU A 298 -7.00 15.87 2.91
C LEU A 298 -8.40 16.48 3.07
N ALA A 299 -9.45 15.65 3.00
CA ALA A 299 -10.82 16.12 3.14
C ALA A 299 -11.07 16.79 4.49
N GLN A 300 -10.54 16.25 5.58
CA GLN A 300 -10.61 16.87 6.91
C GLN A 300 -9.92 18.23 6.94
N LEU A 301 -8.66 18.32 6.48
CA LEU A 301 -7.89 19.56 6.47
C LEU A 301 -8.57 20.66 5.63
N LYS A 302 -9.30 20.25 4.58
CA LYS A 302 -10.07 21.12 3.69
C LYS A 302 -11.39 21.57 4.28
N GLU A 303 -12.12 20.68 4.94
CA GLU A 303 -13.37 21.01 5.61
C GLU A 303 -13.19 21.96 6.79
N GLU A 304 -11.96 22.12 7.30
CA GLU A 304 -11.68 23.13 8.33
C GLU A 304 -11.67 24.57 7.79
N GLN A 305 -11.58 24.76 6.47
CA GLN A 305 -11.61 26.08 5.85
C GLN A 305 -13.00 26.75 5.95
N SER A 306 -13.02 28.08 6.07
CA SER A 306 -14.26 28.86 6.24
C SER A 306 -15.19 28.76 5.04
N ASP A 307 -14.64 28.76 3.82
CA ASP A 307 -15.38 28.59 2.57
C ASP A 307 -16.00 27.20 2.43
N MET A 308 -15.28 26.14 2.82
CA MET A 308 -15.78 24.76 2.81
C MET A 308 -16.84 24.52 3.89
N LYS A 309 -16.68 25.13 5.09
CA LYS A 309 -17.72 25.14 6.13
C LYS A 309 -19.00 25.83 5.65
N ALA A 310 -18.86 26.99 5.00
CA ALA A 310 -19.99 27.72 4.42
C ALA A 310 -20.67 26.91 3.31
N LEU A 311 -19.92 26.22 2.46
CA LEU A 311 -20.45 25.29 1.47
C LEU A 311 -21.24 24.15 2.14
N ALA A 312 -20.66 23.48 3.13
CA ALA A 312 -21.32 22.38 3.84
C ALA A 312 -22.66 22.81 4.45
N LYS A 313 -22.72 24.02 5.04
CA LYS A 313 -23.96 24.60 5.55
C LYS A 313 -24.99 24.83 4.44
N ARG A 314 -24.59 25.41 3.30
CA ARG A 314 -25.47 25.63 2.14
C ARG A 314 -26.02 24.32 1.57
N VAL A 315 -25.18 23.29 1.48
CA VAL A 315 -25.57 21.95 1.04
C VAL A 315 -26.60 21.34 2.00
N ALA A 316 -26.36 21.42 3.31
CA ALA A 316 -27.29 20.91 4.32
C ALA A 316 -28.64 21.63 4.28
N GLN A 317 -28.63 22.96 4.16
CA GLN A 317 -29.85 23.77 4.02
C GLN A 317 -30.66 23.39 2.77
N ARG A 318 -29.99 23.21 1.63
CA ARG A 318 -30.64 22.76 0.39
C ARG A 318 -31.28 21.38 0.57
N ARG A 319 -30.54 20.41 1.14
CA ARG A 319 -31.05 19.05 1.37
C ARG A 319 -32.26 19.04 2.30
N ALA A 320 -32.25 19.89 3.34
CA ALA A 320 -33.39 20.03 4.24
C ALA A 320 -34.61 20.62 3.51
N ALA A 321 -34.41 21.63 2.65
CA ALA A 321 -35.48 22.20 1.84
C ALA A 321 -36.06 21.18 0.83
N ASP A 322 -35.19 20.43 0.13
CA ASP A 322 -35.59 19.39 -0.81
C ASP A 322 -36.37 18.26 -0.10
N ALA A 323 -35.93 17.85 1.10
CA ALA A 323 -36.62 16.85 1.91
C ALA A 323 -38.00 17.32 2.40
N LYS A 324 -38.12 18.60 2.79
CA LYS A 324 -39.40 19.20 3.19
C LYS A 324 -40.37 19.26 2.01
N ALA A 325 -39.93 19.73 0.85
CA ALA A 325 -40.75 19.77 -0.36
C ALA A 325 -41.23 18.36 -0.80
N ALA A 326 -40.37 17.35 -0.65
CA ALA A 326 -40.74 15.96 -0.94
C ALA A 326 -41.75 15.37 0.06
N ALA A 327 -41.77 15.84 1.30
CA ALA A 327 -42.77 15.45 2.29
C ALA A 327 -44.13 16.12 2.03
N GLU A 328 -44.12 17.43 1.71
CA GLU A 328 -45.34 18.19 1.38
C GLU A 328 -45.98 17.72 0.07
N GLY A 329 -45.19 17.31 -0.93
CA GLY A 329 -45.69 16.72 -2.18
C GLY A 329 -46.25 15.30 -2.07
N ARG A 330 -46.09 14.62 -0.92
CA ARG A 330 -46.68 13.29 -0.66
C ARG A 330 -48.02 13.36 0.06
N ASP A 331 -48.33 14.49 0.70
CA ASP A 331 -49.61 14.72 1.39
C ASP A 331 -50.72 15.25 0.45
N GLY A 332 -50.40 15.49 -0.83
CA GLY A 332 -51.34 15.89 -1.86
C GLY A 332 -51.70 14.75 -2.82
N THR A 333 -52.64 13.88 -2.42
CA THR A 333 -53.42 13.06 -3.35
C THR A 333 -54.91 13.41 -3.13
N PRO A 334 -55.71 13.54 -4.20
CA PRO A 334 -56.77 14.53 -4.30
C PRO A 334 -58.02 14.17 -3.48
N GLU A 335 -58.66 15.20 -2.93
CA GLU A 335 -60.03 15.14 -2.44
C GLU A 335 -60.95 14.56 -3.52
N GLY A 336 -61.86 13.70 -3.08
CA GLY A 336 -62.59 12.76 -3.92
C GLY A 336 -63.42 13.38 -5.04
N GLU A 337 -63.36 12.73 -6.20
CA GLU A 337 -64.49 12.67 -7.09
C GLU A 337 -65.27 11.39 -6.76
N GLU A 338 -66.49 11.58 -6.23
CA GLU A 338 -67.52 10.54 -6.14
C GLU A 338 -67.76 9.94 -7.52
N PHE A 339 -67.37 8.67 -7.71
CA PHE A 339 -67.89 7.88 -8.80
C PHE A 339 -69.23 7.29 -8.37
N ALA A 340 -70.30 7.79 -8.97
CA ALA A 340 -71.64 7.24 -8.86
C ALA A 340 -71.68 5.79 -9.38
N ASP A 341 -72.27 4.90 -8.57
CA ASP A 341 -72.62 3.54 -8.93
C ASP A 341 -73.51 3.51 -10.19
N GLY A 342 -73.11 2.70 -11.17
CA GLY A 342 -73.79 2.59 -12.45
C GLY A 342 -73.38 1.34 -13.22
N ASP A 343 -73.92 0.22 -12.77
CA ASP A 343 -74.20 -1.02 -13.51
C ASP A 343 -73.05 -2.00 -13.82
N LEU A 344 -73.21 -3.21 -13.27
CA LEU A 344 -72.37 -4.37 -13.50
C LEU A 344 -72.88 -5.12 -14.74
N SER A 345 -72.03 -5.31 -15.74
CA SER A 345 -72.16 -6.43 -16.68
C SER A 345 -70.81 -7.12 -16.90
N ALA A 346 -70.77 -8.38 -16.50
CA ALA A 346 -69.64 -9.29 -16.65
C ALA A 346 -69.33 -9.56 -18.13
N GLY A 347 -68.04 -9.61 -18.49
CA GLY A 347 -67.64 -10.00 -19.84
C GLY A 347 -66.14 -9.97 -20.13
N MET A 348 -65.52 -11.14 -19.98
CA MET A 348 -64.45 -11.68 -20.84
C MET A 348 -63.00 -11.17 -20.72
N VAL A 349 -62.16 -12.14 -20.37
CA VAL A 349 -60.70 -12.27 -20.56
C VAL A 349 -60.21 -11.81 -21.94
N GLY A 350 -59.07 -11.11 -21.99
CA GLY A 350 -58.41 -10.80 -23.26
C GLY A 350 -57.07 -10.06 -23.16
N GLN A 351 -55.99 -10.81 -22.98
CA GLN A 351 -54.60 -10.42 -23.23
C GLN A 351 -54.41 -9.82 -24.64
N ARG A 352 -53.76 -8.66 -24.78
CA ARG A 352 -52.93 -8.34 -25.96
C ARG A 352 -52.07 -7.08 -25.80
N GLY A 353 -50.77 -7.28 -25.99
CA GLY A 353 -49.85 -6.21 -26.40
C GLY A 353 -49.92 -5.92 -27.90
N ARG A 354 -49.45 -4.72 -28.26
CA ARG A 354 -48.86 -4.27 -29.54
C ARG A 354 -48.44 -2.81 -29.32
N ALA A 355 -47.18 -2.38 -29.43
CA ALA A 355 -46.26 -2.37 -30.58
C ALA A 355 -46.78 -1.59 -31.80
N GLY A 356 -46.06 -0.52 -32.19
CA GLY A 356 -45.83 -0.21 -33.61
C GLY A 356 -45.83 1.26 -34.05
N GLY A 357 -44.67 1.72 -34.54
CA GLY A 357 -44.49 2.88 -35.43
C GLY A 357 -43.14 3.59 -35.17
N ALA A 358 -41.97 3.14 -35.65
CA ALA A 358 -41.43 3.08 -37.02
C ALA A 358 -41.54 4.44 -37.76
N ARG A 359 -40.52 5.05 -38.40
CA ARG A 359 -39.26 4.57 -39.02
C ARG A 359 -38.49 5.79 -39.59
N ALA A 360 -37.15 5.78 -39.68
CA ALA A 360 -36.39 6.26 -40.86
C ALA A 360 -34.85 5.99 -40.80
N LYS A 361 -34.38 5.14 -41.75
CA LYS A 361 -33.10 5.10 -42.53
C LYS A 361 -31.77 5.43 -41.81
N GLY A 362 -30.77 4.54 -41.69
CA GLY A 362 -30.04 3.75 -42.71
C GLY A 362 -29.00 4.63 -43.43
N ARG A 363 -27.67 4.51 -43.27
CA ARG A 363 -26.73 3.48 -43.81
C ARG A 363 -25.25 3.97 -43.58
N PRO A 364 -24.17 3.26 -44.01
CA PRO A 364 -23.54 2.03 -43.50
C PRO A 364 -22.10 2.21 -42.94
N SER A 365 -21.54 1.12 -42.42
CA SER A 365 -20.15 0.96 -41.99
C SER A 365 -19.14 0.86 -43.15
N THR A 366 -17.91 1.30 -42.91
CA THR A 366 -16.70 0.83 -43.61
C THR A 366 -15.61 0.51 -42.60
N LYS A 367 -15.13 -0.73 -42.67
CA LYS A 367 -13.83 -1.16 -42.13
C LYS A 367 -12.70 -0.49 -42.90
N ARG A 368 -11.65 -0.08 -42.19
CA ARG A 368 -10.28 -0.47 -42.51
C ARG A 368 -9.46 -0.51 -41.23
#